data_AF-A0A0Q3EF35-F1
#
_entry.id   AF-A0A0Q3EF35-F1
#
_cell.length_a   1.000
_cell.length_b   1.000
_cell.length_c   1.000
_cell.angle_alpha   90.00
_cell.angle_beta   90.00
_cell.angle_gamma   90.00
#
_symmetry.space_group_name_H-M   'P 1'
#
loop_
_entity.id
_entity.type
_entity.pdbx_description
1 polymer ?
#
loop_
_entity_poly.entity_id
_entity_poly.type
_entity_poly.pdbx_seq_one_letter_code
_entity_poly.pdbx_strand_id
1 'polypeptide(L)'
;MAGIRLHAIAPLVPVAVKKCAKDPSAYVRKCAAYALCKLCDLLPEESTTLEEVLDVLISDHSPGVVGGSELLLLHLKCLATY
;
A
#
# COMPACT_ATOMS: atom_id res chain seq x y z
N MET A 1 24.11 10.63 13.12
CA MET A 1 22.90 10.12 12.44
C MET A 1 23.16 8.69 11.97
N ALA A 2 22.48 7.69 12.53
CA ALA A 2 22.47 6.37 11.93
C ALA A 2 21.62 6.44 10.65
N GLY A 3 22.27 6.44 9.49
CA GLY A 3 21.58 6.40 8.20
C GLY A 3 20.93 5.03 8.03
N ILE A 4 19.64 4.93 8.33
CA ILE A 4 18.88 3.72 8.03
C ILE A 4 18.82 3.59 6.51
N ARG A 5 19.34 2.47 5.99
CA ARG A 5 19.20 2.14 4.57
C ARG A 5 17.75 1.83 4.29
N LEU A 6 17.02 2.82 3.75
CA LEU A 6 15.60 2.70 3.42
C LEU A 6 15.31 1.46 2.55
N HIS A 7 16.20 1.15 1.61
CA HIS A 7 16.14 -0.02 0.74
C HIS A 7 16.34 -1.36 1.48
N ALA A 8 16.98 -1.37 2.65
CA ALA A 8 17.14 -2.59 3.44
C ALA A 8 15.89 -2.93 4.28
N ILE A 9 15.05 -1.92 4.58
CA ILE A 9 13.80 -2.08 5.33
C ILE A 9 12.60 -2.19 4.40
N ALA A 10 12.71 -1.64 3.19
CA ALA A 10 11.74 -1.69 2.12
C ALA A 10 10.95 -3.01 1.99
N PRO A 11 11.56 -4.21 1.92
CA PRO A 11 10.81 -5.47 1.79
C PRO A 11 10.05 -5.89 3.06
N LEU A 12 10.35 -5.30 4.22
CA LEU A 12 9.62 -5.57 5.47
C LEU A 12 8.27 -4.85 5.52
N VAL A 13 8.16 -3.72 4.82
CA VAL A 13 6.99 -2.84 4.89
C VAL A 13 5.75 -3.44 4.20
N PRO A 14 5.83 -4.10 3.03
CA PRO A 14 4.69 -4.81 2.43
C PRO A 14 4.07 -5.85 3.37
N VAL A 15 4.91 -6.59 4.11
CA VAL A 15 4.46 -7.59 5.09
C VAL A 15 3.72 -6.93 6.25
N ALA A 16 4.20 -5.76 6.71
CA ALA A 16 3.52 -4.98 7.74
C ALA A 16 2.19 -4.41 7.23
N VAL A 17 2.15 -3.86 6.02
CA VAL A 17 0.93 -3.33 5.39
C VAL A 17 -0.11 -4.43 5.18
N LYS A 18 0.29 -5.65 4.80
CA LYS A 18 -0.60 -6.80 4.67
C LYS A 18 -1.25 -7.20 6.01
N LYS A 19 -0.55 -7.01 7.13
CA LYS A 19 -1.14 -7.15 8.48
C LYS A 19 -2.09 -6.00 8.79
N CYS A 20 -1.68 -4.76 8.52
CA CYS A 20 -2.50 -3.58 8.78
C CYS A 20 -3.80 -3.53 7.96
N ALA A 21 -3.81 -4.15 6.77
CA ALA A 21 -5.00 -4.30 5.94
C ALA A 21 -6.07 -5.20 6.58
N LYS A 22 -5.70 -6.04 7.56
CA LYS A 22 -6.61 -6.94 8.28
C LYS A 22 -6.94 -6.46 9.70
N ASP A 23 -6.53 -5.24 10.05
CA ASP A 23 -6.82 -4.70 11.37
C ASP A 23 -8.33 -4.43 11.56
N PRO A 24 -8.87 -4.64 12.77
CA PRO A 24 -10.29 -4.42 13.05
C PRO A 24 -10.68 -2.94 12.91
N SER A 25 -9.74 -2.02 13.13
CA SER A 25 -9.96 -0.57 13.02
C SER A 25 -9.89 -0.11 11.56
N ALA A 26 -10.98 0.48 11.07
CA ALA A 26 -11.03 1.08 9.73
C ALA A 26 -10.00 2.21 9.53
N TYR A 27 -9.60 2.90 10.60
CA TYR A 27 -8.57 3.93 10.52
C TYR A 27 -7.18 3.35 10.18
N VAL A 28 -6.84 2.20 10.77
CA VAL A 28 -5.56 1.53 10.51
C VAL A 28 -5.53 0.98 9.09
N ARG A 29 -6.64 0.41 8.60
CA ARG A 29 -6.78 -0.03 7.20
C ARG A 29 -6.64 1.13 6.20
N LYS A 30 -7.20 2.30 6.53
CA LYS A 30 -7.01 3.52 5.75
C LYS A 30 -5.53 3.92 5.70
N CYS A 31 -4.84 3.94 6.84
CA CYS A 31 -3.39 4.21 6.88
C CYS A 31 -2.57 3.19 6.08
N ALA A 32 -2.98 1.92 6.09
CA ALA A 32 -2.36 0.86 5.29
C ALA A 32 -2.46 1.18 3.80
N ALA A 33 -3.62 1.63 3.31
CA ALA A 33 -3.78 2.07 1.93
C ALA A 33 -2.85 3.25 1.57
N TYR A 34 -2.76 4.28 2.41
CA TYR A 34 -1.83 5.40 2.16
C TYR A 34 -0.35 4.97 2.17
N ALA A 35 0.04 4.05 3.05
CA ALA A 35 1.40 3.53 3.09
C ALA A 35 1.73 2.69 1.86
N LEU A 36 0.77 1.89 1.38
CA LEU A 36 0.89 1.09 0.16
C LEU A 36 1.18 1.98 -1.05
N CYS A 37 0.55 3.15 -1.14
CA CYS A 37 0.77 4.10 -2.25
C CYS A 37 2.23 4.55 -2.34
N LYS A 38 2.81 4.88 -1.19
CA LYS A 38 4.21 5.32 -1.09
C LYS A 38 5.19 4.18 -1.33
N LEU A 39 4.79 2.93 -1.07
CA LEU A 39 5.63 1.76 -1.31
C LEU A 39 5.70 1.40 -2.79
N CYS A 40 4.61 1.58 -3.54
CA CYS A 40 4.64 1.42 -5.00
C CYS A 40 5.68 2.35 -5.65
N ASP A 41 5.78 3.60 -5.20
CA ASP A 41 6.78 4.54 -5.70
C ASP A 41 8.23 4.15 -5.32
N LEU A 42 8.39 3.43 -4.20
CA LEU A 42 9.70 3.09 -3.63
C LEU A 42 10.22 1.72 -4.08
N LEU A 43 9.32 0.77 -4.40
CA LEU A 43 9.62 -0.59 -4.85
C LEU A 43 8.72 -0.97 -6.05
N PRO A 44 9.05 -0.50 -7.26
CA PRO A 44 8.33 -0.90 -8.47
C PRO A 44 8.45 -2.41 -8.77
N GLU A 45 9.54 -3.05 -8.35
CA GLU A 45 9.83 -4.47 -8.60
C GLU A 45 8.93 -5.45 -7.81
N GLU A 46 8.37 -5.03 -6.67
CA GLU A 46 7.48 -5.86 -5.83
C GLU A 46 5.98 -5.57 -6.07
N SER A 47 5.66 -4.88 -7.17
CA SER A 47 4.32 -4.44 -7.56
C SER A 47 3.26 -5.54 -7.51
N THR A 48 3.60 -6.77 -7.88
CA THR A 48 2.68 -7.93 -7.83
C THR A 48 2.13 -8.22 -6.43
N THR A 49 2.98 -8.12 -5.39
CA THR A 49 2.56 -8.35 -4.00
C THR A 49 1.70 -7.22 -3.45
N LEU A 50 1.90 -6.01 -3.98
CA LEU A 50 1.16 -4.80 -3.62
C LEU A 50 -0.24 -4.82 -4.25
N GLU A 51 -0.36 -5.34 -5.48
CA GLU A 51 -1.65 -5.55 -6.18
C GLU A 51 -2.56 -6.52 -5.41
N GLU A 52 -2.04 -7.62 -4.88
CA GLU A 52 -2.83 -8.54 -4.05
C GLU A 52 -3.43 -7.85 -2.81
N VAL A 53 -2.66 -6.97 -2.17
CA VAL A 53 -3.12 -6.25 -0.98
C VAL A 53 -4.11 -5.14 -1.37
N LEU A 54 -3.93 -4.55 -2.56
CA LEU A 54 -4.86 -3.59 -3.12
C LEU A 54 -6.25 -4.22 -3.38
N ASP A 55 -6.31 -5.42 -3.95
CA ASP A 55 -7.57 -6.14 -4.17
C ASP A 55 -8.33 -6.41 -2.85
N VAL A 56 -7.59 -6.72 -1.79
CA VAL A 56 -8.16 -6.89 -0.44
C VAL A 56 -8.72 -5.57 0.09
N LEU A 57 -8.01 -4.46 -0.10
CA LEU A 57 -8.44 -3.13 0.36
C LEU A 57 -9.61 -2.55 -0.44
N ILE A 58 -9.71 -2.86 -1.74
CA ILE A 58 -10.86 -2.50 -2.59
C ILE A 58 -12.11 -3.27 -2.19
N SER A 59 -11.94 -4.52 -1.74
CA SER A 59 -13.04 -5.38 -1.26
C SER A 59 -13.52 -5.02 0.16
N ASP A 60 -12.95 -4.00 0.80
CA ASP A 60 -13.24 -3.62 2.17
C ASP A 60 -14.57 -2.85 2.27
N HIS A 61 -15.26 -2.99 3.40
CA HIS A 61 -16.63 -2.46 3.57
C HIS A 61 -16.64 -0.96 3.94
N SER A 62 -15.47 -0.38 4.21
CA SER A 62 -15.35 1.02 4.64
C SER A 62 -15.04 1.95 3.45
N PRO A 63 -15.90 2.92 3.13
CA PRO A 63 -15.69 3.83 2.00
C PRO A 63 -14.42 4.68 2.15
N GLY A 64 -13.97 4.93 3.38
CA GLY A 64 -12.74 5.68 3.65
C GLY A 64 -11.45 4.90 3.35
N VAL A 65 -11.52 3.57 3.30
CA VAL A 65 -10.41 2.69 2.90
C VAL A 65 -10.41 2.57 1.38
N VAL A 66 -11.59 2.30 0.79
CA VAL A 66 -11.78 2.15 -0.66
C VAL A 66 -11.35 3.41 -1.42
N GLY A 67 -11.74 4.60 -0.96
CA GLY A 67 -11.30 5.85 -1.59
C GLY A 67 -9.78 6.10 -1.48
N GLY A 68 -9.14 5.58 -0.43
CA GLY A 68 -7.69 5.62 -0.28
C GLY A 68 -6.97 4.67 -1.24
N SER A 69 -7.52 3.47 -1.45
CA SER A 69 -7.02 2.51 -2.45
C SER A 69 -7.31 2.95 -3.89
N GLU A 70 -8.38 3.67 -4.15
CA GLU A 70 -8.73 4.13 -5.50
C GLU A 70 -7.78 5.23 -6.00
N LEU A 71 -7.33 6.12 -5.08
CA LEU A 71 -6.23 7.04 -5.35
C LEU A 71 -4.94 6.31 -5.74
N LEU A 72 -4.67 5.18 -5.10
CA LEU A 72 -3.52 4.32 -5.35
C LEU A 72 -3.59 3.65 -6.72
N LEU A 73 -4.77 3.13 -7.06
CA LEU A 73 -5.07 2.52 -8.36
C LEU A 73 -4.91 3.56 -9.49
N LEU A 74 -5.39 4.79 -9.28
CA LEU A 74 -5.21 5.88 -10.23
C LEU A 74 -3.73 6.22 -10.45
N HIS A 75 -2.94 6.22 -9.37
CA HIS A 75 -1.50 6.48 -9.44
C HIS A 75 -0.74 5.37 -10.17
N LEU A 76 -1.07 4.09 -9.89
CA LEU A 76 -0.52 2.92 -10.56
C LEU A 76 -0.84 2.92 -12.07
N LYS A 77 -2.09 3.21 -12.44
CA LYS A 77 -2.49 3.34 -13.85
C LYS A 77 -1.81 4.49 -14.56
N CYS A 78 -1.60 5.62 -13.87
CA CYS A 78 -0.90 6.77 -14.42
C CYS A 78 0.58 6.46 -14.71
N LEU A 79 1.27 5.75 -13.80
CA LEU A 79 2.64 5.27 -13.97
C LEU A 79 2.77 4.22 -15.10
N ALA A 80 1.78 3.34 -15.26
CA ALA A 80 1.77 2.35 -16.35
C ALA A 80 1.47 2.94 -17.74
N THR A 81 0.99 4.19 -17.81
CA THR A 81 0.74 4.92 -19.08
C THR A 81 1.87 5.85 -19.52
N TYR A 82 3.02 5.83 -18.83
CA TYR A 82 4.20 6.64 -19.19
C TYR A 82 5.36 5.78 -19.72
#